data_AF-M3J819-F1
#
_entry.id   AF-M3J819-F1
#
_cell.length_a   1.000
_cell.length_b   1.000
_cell.length_c   1.000
_cell.angle_alpha   90.00
_cell.angle_beta   90.00
_cell.angle_gamma   90.00
#
_symmetry.space_group_name_H-M   'P 1'
#
loop_
_entity.id
_entity.type
_entity.pdbx_description
1 polymer ?
#
loop_
_entity_poly.entity_id
_entity_poly.type
_entity_poly.pdbx_seq_one_letter_code
_entity_poly.pdbx_strand_id
1 'polypeptide(L)'
;MGAHLCPKCGENTIYFDGICHSCSQRQRRDEILNLSADEVEAMILKITDRIDEIEKWDEICNDFWALFSLLDIHDPRIARAAAAKEIYYPPELYFGAPDDVKYALIAKLNSLEDNSKNVLNHLLCALAWQGGEQTAELFYELYKNPRPWRKKLYVGTEFYAKIGGWAFDETGERKSLVFDKCLTAVRIKDGEIASQDANLNPNQNADESVQIGEPTGQKCEFCGCEILDMLRLKASDPRLAFLNLKHDAIFRCCPTCVGSVRYFCKRGPDGEIELSHDGEGFDESYFSQQDLARLCGMKFKLGGEVSPFYGCFSELDTTVGGYPQWVQDAEYLTCPSCDGTMKHLAQIPFGEMIQGEGVIYVQICQKCEVLGGCFQCT
;
A
#
# COMPACT_ATOMS: atom_id res chain seq x y z
N MET A 1 20.71 31.31 0.88
CA MET A 1 21.66 30.20 0.60
C MET A 1 20.95 29.30 -0.39
N GLY A 2 21.55 29.04 -1.56
CA GLY A 2 20.89 28.21 -2.58
C GLY A 2 20.71 26.79 -2.05
N ALA A 3 19.54 26.20 -2.25
CA ALA A 3 19.30 24.80 -1.91
C ALA A 3 20.33 23.94 -2.66
N HIS A 4 21.17 23.20 -1.94
CA HIS A 4 22.12 22.30 -2.56
C HIS A 4 21.35 21.10 -3.13
N LEU A 5 21.35 20.97 -4.46
CA LEU A 5 20.74 19.83 -5.15
C LEU A 5 21.57 18.57 -4.90
N CYS A 6 20.89 17.43 -4.78
CA CYS A 6 21.53 16.15 -4.55
C CYS A 6 22.51 15.80 -5.68
N PRO A 7 23.78 15.49 -5.39
CA PRO A 7 24.77 15.20 -6.44
C PRO A 7 24.45 13.91 -7.21
N LYS A 8 23.65 12.99 -6.63
CA LYS A 8 23.27 11.73 -7.26
C LYS A 8 22.06 11.86 -8.21
N CYS A 9 21.08 12.73 -7.92
CA CYS A 9 19.89 12.86 -8.77
C CYS A 9 19.67 14.23 -9.41
N GLY A 10 20.36 15.28 -8.93
CA GLY A 10 20.26 16.65 -9.45
C GLY A 10 18.93 17.39 -9.20
N GLU A 11 17.96 16.79 -8.49
CA GLU A 11 16.60 17.33 -8.37
C GLU A 11 16.18 17.66 -6.93
N ASN A 12 16.35 16.70 -6.03
CA ASN A 12 15.92 16.88 -4.64
C ASN A 12 17.00 17.58 -3.84
N THR A 13 16.58 18.34 -2.83
CA THR A 13 17.53 18.99 -1.91
C THR A 13 18.28 17.92 -1.11
N ILE A 14 19.57 18.15 -0.89
CA ILE A 14 20.43 17.29 -0.08
C ILE A 14 19.86 17.15 1.34
N TYR A 15 19.96 15.94 1.91
CA TYR A 15 19.72 15.65 3.31
C TYR A 15 21.05 15.48 4.07
N PHE A 16 21.01 15.17 5.37
CA PHE A 16 22.18 15.16 6.27
C PHE A 16 23.40 14.38 5.73
N ASP A 17 23.19 13.31 4.96
CA ASP A 17 24.24 12.39 4.49
C ASP A 17 24.82 12.75 3.10
N GLY A 18 24.62 13.97 2.62
CA GLY A 18 25.22 14.44 1.35
C GLY A 18 24.49 13.97 0.07
N ILE A 19 23.44 13.15 0.20
CA ILE A 19 22.48 12.82 -0.86
C ILE A 19 21.05 13.11 -0.40
N CYS A 20 20.07 13.16 -1.31
CA CYS A 20 18.66 13.31 -0.92
C CYS A 20 18.09 12.01 -0.35
N HIS A 21 16.99 12.13 0.39
CA HIS A 21 16.26 11.01 0.99
C HIS A 21 16.00 9.88 -0.02
N SER A 22 15.43 10.20 -1.17
CA SER A 22 15.14 9.24 -2.24
C SER A 22 16.36 8.44 -2.72
N CYS A 23 17.50 9.11 -2.88
CA CYS A 23 18.74 8.48 -3.31
C CYS A 23 19.33 7.53 -2.25
N SER A 24 19.14 7.87 -0.97
CA SER A 24 19.57 7.05 0.17
C SER A 24 18.70 5.80 0.28
N GLN A 25 17.37 5.94 0.21
CA GLN A 25 16.45 4.79 0.25
C GLN A 25 16.72 3.80 -0.89
N ARG A 26 16.96 4.30 -2.11
CA ARG A 26 17.32 3.45 -3.25
C ARG A 26 18.61 2.68 -3.02
N GLN A 27 19.64 3.34 -2.49
CA GLN A 27 20.90 2.65 -2.19
C GLN A 27 20.70 1.54 -1.16
N ARG A 28 19.98 1.83 -0.06
CA ARG A 28 19.67 0.84 0.97
C ARG A 28 18.89 -0.35 0.40
N ARG A 29 17.93 -0.10 -0.48
CA ARG A 29 17.18 -1.14 -1.19
C ARG A 29 18.10 -2.02 -2.03
N ASP A 30 18.97 -1.42 -2.82
CA ASP A 30 19.89 -2.16 -3.68
C ASP A 30 20.86 -3.00 -2.84
N GLU A 31 21.32 -2.50 -1.69
CA GLU A 31 22.12 -3.27 -0.73
C GLU A 31 21.35 -4.49 -0.19
N ILE A 32 20.08 -4.33 0.20
CA ILE A 32 19.23 -5.41 0.71
C ILE A 32 18.95 -6.47 -0.38
N LEU A 33 18.60 -6.03 -1.59
CA LEU A 33 18.27 -6.93 -2.71
C LEU A 33 19.47 -7.76 -3.17
N ASN A 34 20.70 -7.33 -2.84
CA ASN A 34 21.93 -8.03 -3.17
C ASN A 34 22.51 -8.87 -2.01
N LEU A 35 21.80 -9.01 -0.89
CA LEU A 35 22.23 -9.87 0.21
C LEU A 35 22.37 -11.32 -0.26
N SER A 36 23.46 -11.96 0.15
CA SER A 36 23.68 -13.39 -0.03
C SER A 36 22.75 -14.22 0.86
N ALA A 37 22.57 -15.50 0.52
CA ALA A 37 21.78 -16.41 1.33
C ALA A 37 22.29 -16.53 2.78
N ASP A 38 23.62 -16.48 2.99
CA ASP A 38 24.23 -16.53 4.33
C ASP A 38 23.93 -15.25 5.13
N GLU A 39 23.92 -14.07 4.48
CA GLU A 39 23.56 -12.81 5.12
C GLU A 39 22.08 -12.75 5.47
N VAL A 40 21.21 -13.24 4.59
CA VAL A 40 19.77 -13.38 4.86
C VAL A 40 19.52 -14.32 6.05
N GLU A 41 20.18 -15.47 6.08
CA GLU A 41 20.07 -16.42 7.20
C GLU A 41 20.57 -15.80 8.51
N ALA A 42 21.71 -15.10 8.48
CA ALA A 42 22.22 -14.37 9.64
C ALA A 42 21.23 -13.29 10.14
N MET A 43 20.55 -12.60 9.22
CA MET A 43 19.52 -11.62 9.54
C MET A 43 18.30 -12.28 10.21
N ILE A 44 17.83 -13.43 9.70
CA ILE A 44 16.72 -14.19 10.30
C ILE A 44 17.05 -14.63 11.73
N LEU A 45 18.26 -15.18 11.95
CA LEU A 45 18.70 -15.59 13.28
C LEU A 45 18.79 -14.40 14.23
N LYS A 46 19.35 -13.27 13.77
CA LYS A 46 19.42 -12.02 14.54
C LYS A 46 18.04 -11.53 14.98
N ILE A 47 17.07 -11.50 14.07
CA ILE A 47 15.68 -11.10 14.38
C ILE A 47 15.05 -12.07 15.37
N THR A 48 15.24 -13.37 15.18
CA THR A 48 14.68 -14.42 16.05
C THR A 48 15.20 -14.30 17.48
N ASP A 49 16.52 -14.13 17.65
CA ASP A 49 17.18 -14.04 18.95
C ASP A 49 16.78 -12.75 19.71
N ARG A 50 16.63 -11.64 18.98
CA ARG A 50 16.33 -10.30 19.52
C ARG A 50 14.88 -9.86 19.27
N ILE A 51 13.96 -10.81 19.14
CA ILE A 51 12.56 -10.52 18.77
C ILE A 51 11.84 -9.58 19.75
N ASP A 52 12.28 -9.49 21.00
CA ASP A 52 11.77 -8.55 22.00
C ASP A 52 12.11 -7.07 21.72
N GLU A 53 12.97 -6.82 20.73
CA GLU A 53 13.33 -5.48 20.28
C GLU A 53 12.50 -5.01 19.07
N ILE A 54 11.63 -5.86 18.51
CA ILE A 54 10.89 -5.57 17.28
C ILE A 54 10.00 -4.32 17.39
N GLU A 55 9.43 -4.06 18.56
CA GLU A 55 8.53 -2.91 18.80
C GLU A 55 9.31 -1.59 19.05
N LYS A 56 10.65 -1.61 19.06
CA LYS A 56 11.48 -0.42 19.30
C LYS A 56 11.71 0.46 18.05
N TRP A 57 11.26 0.02 16.88
CA TRP A 57 11.42 0.76 15.61
C TRP A 57 12.88 1.08 15.24
N ASP A 58 13.77 0.15 15.59
CA ASP A 58 15.22 0.20 15.43
C ASP A 58 15.67 -0.83 14.36
N GLU A 59 16.93 -1.26 14.39
CA GLU A 59 17.59 -2.29 13.62
C GLU A 59 16.71 -3.52 13.39
N ILE A 60 16.19 -4.16 14.45
CA ILE A 60 15.41 -5.40 14.32
C ILE A 60 14.10 -5.19 13.54
N CYS A 61 13.43 -4.06 13.77
CA CYS A 61 12.24 -3.69 13.01
C CYS A 61 12.58 -3.41 11.54
N ASN A 62 13.67 -2.71 11.31
CA ASN A 62 14.18 -2.37 9.98
C ASN A 62 14.57 -3.62 9.17
N ASP A 63 15.23 -4.58 9.80
CA ASP A 63 15.64 -5.84 9.18
C ASP A 63 14.42 -6.73 8.90
N PHE A 64 13.47 -6.80 9.83
CA PHE A 64 12.21 -7.51 9.59
C PHE A 64 11.50 -6.95 8.37
N TRP A 65 11.33 -5.62 8.28
CA TRP A 65 10.69 -5.01 7.12
C TRP A 65 11.50 -5.24 5.84
N ALA A 66 12.84 -5.19 5.88
CA ALA A 66 13.67 -5.53 4.72
C ALA A 66 13.42 -6.96 4.21
N LEU A 67 13.39 -7.96 5.10
CA LEU A 67 13.05 -9.34 4.73
C LEU A 67 11.64 -9.45 4.18
N PHE A 68 10.67 -8.86 4.89
CA PHE A 68 9.25 -9.00 4.59
C PHE A 68 8.84 -8.33 3.29
N SER A 69 9.25 -7.07 3.10
CA SER A 69 8.74 -6.19 2.03
C SER A 69 9.60 -6.15 0.78
N LEU A 70 10.92 -6.41 0.86
CA LEU A 70 11.79 -6.39 -0.31
C LEU A 70 12.15 -7.79 -0.78
N LEU A 71 12.46 -8.70 0.15
CA LEU A 71 12.90 -10.05 -0.18
C LEU A 71 11.75 -11.07 -0.24
N ASP A 72 10.55 -10.68 0.19
CA ASP A 72 9.37 -11.56 0.25
C ASP A 72 9.60 -12.80 1.15
N ILE A 73 10.34 -12.62 2.25
CA ILE A 73 10.72 -13.69 3.16
C ILE A 73 9.86 -13.66 4.42
N HIS A 74 9.14 -14.76 4.65
CA HIS A 74 8.26 -14.96 5.81
C HIS A 74 8.69 -16.19 6.62
N ASP A 75 9.82 -16.09 7.30
CA ASP A 75 10.41 -17.24 7.99
C ASP A 75 9.59 -17.64 9.25
N PRO A 76 9.11 -18.89 9.35
CA PRO A 76 8.31 -19.36 10.49
C PRO A 76 9.02 -19.27 11.85
N ARG A 77 10.35 -19.22 11.90
CA ARG A 77 11.13 -19.06 13.15
C ARG A 77 10.84 -17.72 13.81
N ILE A 78 10.70 -16.66 13.02
CA ILE A 78 10.36 -15.32 13.51
C ILE A 78 8.96 -15.32 14.14
N ALA A 79 7.96 -15.86 13.43
CA ALA A 79 6.59 -15.98 13.92
C ALA A 79 6.49 -16.80 15.22
N ARG A 80 7.23 -17.92 15.31
CA ARG A 80 7.29 -18.75 16.52
C ARG A 80 7.95 -18.03 17.69
N ALA A 81 9.05 -17.31 17.44
CA ALA A 81 9.74 -16.55 18.48
C ALA A 81 8.85 -15.41 19.03
N ALA A 82 8.15 -14.70 18.15
CA ALA A 82 7.19 -13.68 18.54
C ALA A 82 6.03 -14.28 19.35
N ALA A 83 5.43 -15.38 18.88
CA ALA A 83 4.34 -16.07 19.59
C ALA A 83 4.77 -16.57 20.98
N ALA A 84 5.97 -17.13 21.10
CA ALA A 84 6.52 -17.63 22.36
C ALA A 84 6.74 -16.52 23.40
N LYS A 85 7.04 -15.29 22.95
CA LYS A 85 7.15 -14.10 23.81
C LYS A 85 5.83 -13.31 23.93
N GLU A 86 4.74 -13.81 23.36
CA GLU A 86 3.43 -13.13 23.30
C GLU A 86 3.48 -11.73 22.64
N ILE A 87 4.34 -11.56 21.64
CA ILE A 87 4.50 -10.31 20.87
C ILE A 87 3.58 -10.36 19.65
N TYR A 88 2.54 -9.53 19.60
CA TYR A 88 1.53 -9.56 18.53
C TYR A 88 1.64 -8.39 17.54
N TYR A 89 2.66 -7.55 17.68
CA TYR A 89 2.92 -6.40 16.82
C TYR A 89 4.39 -6.36 16.39
N PRO A 90 4.70 -6.04 15.12
CA PRO A 90 3.78 -5.80 14.01
C PRO A 90 3.02 -7.08 13.60
N PRO A 91 1.74 -6.99 13.19
CA PRO A 91 0.93 -8.17 12.87
C PRO A 91 1.43 -8.96 11.65
N GLU A 92 2.20 -8.32 10.77
CA GLU A 92 2.85 -8.90 9.58
C GLU A 92 3.81 -10.04 9.93
N LEU A 93 4.32 -10.09 11.18
CA LEU A 93 5.09 -11.23 11.71
C LEU A 93 4.38 -12.59 11.51
N TYR A 94 3.06 -12.56 11.40
CA TYR A 94 2.21 -13.74 11.36
C TYR A 94 1.71 -14.08 9.95
N PHE A 95 2.08 -13.32 8.92
CA PHE A 95 1.68 -13.61 7.55
C PHE A 95 2.14 -15.00 7.12
N GLY A 96 1.20 -15.84 6.69
CA GLY A 96 1.49 -17.22 6.28
C GLY A 96 2.06 -18.12 7.39
N ALA A 97 1.94 -17.72 8.67
CA ALA A 97 2.49 -18.49 9.78
C ALA A 97 1.87 -19.90 9.86
N PRO A 98 2.67 -20.91 10.27
CA PRO A 98 2.24 -22.30 10.30
C PRO A 98 1.15 -22.56 11.34
N ASP A 99 0.49 -23.71 11.21
CA ASP A 99 -0.64 -24.10 12.04
C ASP A 99 -0.35 -24.06 13.55
N ASP A 100 0.86 -24.44 13.98
CA ASP A 100 1.25 -24.40 15.38
C ASP A 100 1.20 -22.98 15.97
N VAL A 101 1.65 -21.98 15.20
CA VAL A 101 1.58 -20.56 15.59
C VAL A 101 0.13 -20.08 15.60
N LYS A 102 -0.65 -20.40 14.56
CA LYS A 102 -2.08 -20.06 14.51
C LYS A 102 -2.85 -20.62 15.71
N TYR A 103 -2.64 -21.89 16.06
CA TYR A 103 -3.28 -22.49 17.24
C TYR A 103 -2.88 -21.81 18.53
N ALA A 104 -1.62 -21.37 18.66
CA ALA A 104 -1.17 -20.58 19.81
C ALA A 104 -1.88 -19.22 19.90
N LEU A 105 -2.05 -18.52 18.78
CA LEU A 105 -2.80 -17.25 18.73
C LEU A 105 -4.27 -17.44 19.11
N ILE A 106 -4.93 -18.48 18.57
CA ILE A 106 -6.33 -18.80 18.89
C ILE A 106 -6.47 -19.22 20.35
N ALA A 107 -5.56 -20.03 20.87
CA ALA A 107 -5.54 -20.42 22.28
C ALA A 107 -5.42 -19.19 23.19
N LYS A 108 -4.52 -18.26 22.84
CA LYS A 108 -4.41 -16.98 23.55
C LYS A 108 -5.72 -16.21 23.48
N LEU A 109 -6.33 -16.05 22.31
CA LEU A 109 -7.60 -15.35 22.12
C LEU A 109 -8.72 -15.95 22.99
N ASN A 110 -8.73 -17.27 23.13
CA ASN A 110 -9.68 -18.01 23.95
C ASN A 110 -9.45 -17.83 25.45
N SER A 111 -8.22 -17.62 25.89
CA SER A 111 -7.89 -17.34 27.29
C SER A 111 -8.21 -15.90 27.75
N LEU A 112 -8.54 -14.99 26.83
CA LEU A 112 -8.83 -13.60 27.17
C LEU A 112 -10.23 -13.48 27.80
N GLU A 113 -10.31 -13.62 29.12
CA GLU A 113 -11.57 -13.42 29.86
C GLU A 113 -11.85 -11.93 30.10
N ASP A 114 -10.82 -11.08 30.24
CA ASP A 114 -10.99 -9.63 30.46
C ASP A 114 -9.74 -8.79 30.07
N ASN A 115 -8.93 -9.25 29.11
CA ASN A 115 -7.61 -8.66 28.81
C ASN A 115 -7.61 -7.17 28.45
N SER A 116 -6.42 -6.56 28.58
CA SER A 116 -6.14 -5.20 28.15
C SER A 116 -6.45 -5.06 26.65
N LYS A 117 -7.17 -3.99 26.31
CA LYS A 117 -7.65 -3.69 24.95
C LYS A 117 -6.55 -3.80 23.87
N ASN A 118 -5.32 -3.42 24.20
CA ASN A 118 -4.20 -3.42 23.26
C ASN A 118 -3.78 -4.84 22.85
N VAL A 119 -3.72 -5.79 23.78
CA VAL A 119 -3.38 -7.19 23.47
C VAL A 119 -4.42 -7.81 22.55
N LEU A 120 -5.71 -7.55 22.83
CA LEU A 120 -6.80 -8.04 21.98
C LEU A 120 -6.74 -7.44 20.57
N ASN A 121 -6.50 -6.12 20.46
CA ASN A 121 -6.34 -5.46 19.16
C ASN A 121 -5.22 -6.09 18.34
N HIS A 122 -4.02 -6.19 18.91
CA HIS A 122 -2.86 -6.72 18.20
C HIS A 122 -3.05 -8.19 17.84
N LEU A 123 -3.66 -8.99 18.72
CA LEU A 123 -3.93 -10.40 18.45
C LEU A 123 -4.93 -10.60 17.30
N LEU A 124 -5.97 -9.77 17.21
CA LEU A 124 -6.89 -9.80 16.08
C LEU A 124 -6.21 -9.34 14.78
N CYS A 125 -5.34 -8.33 14.82
CA CYS A 125 -4.54 -7.95 13.66
C CYS A 125 -3.61 -9.09 13.21
N ALA A 126 -2.91 -9.74 14.15
CA ALA A 126 -2.02 -10.87 13.88
C ALA A 126 -2.77 -12.06 13.25
N LEU A 127 -3.94 -12.41 13.79
CA LEU A 127 -4.79 -13.44 13.18
C LEU A 127 -5.25 -13.03 11.78
N ALA A 128 -5.66 -11.77 11.58
CA ALA A 128 -6.07 -11.29 10.26
C ALA A 128 -4.95 -11.42 9.22
N TRP A 129 -3.71 -11.08 9.59
CA TRP A 129 -2.53 -11.23 8.76
C TRP A 129 -2.13 -12.68 8.51
N GLN A 130 -2.35 -13.59 9.47
CA GLN A 130 -2.15 -15.02 9.25
C GLN A 130 -2.98 -15.57 8.07
N GLY A 131 -4.21 -15.07 7.91
CA GLY A 131 -5.04 -15.33 6.74
C GLY A 131 -5.53 -16.78 6.63
N GLY A 132 -5.90 -17.21 5.41
CA GLY A 132 -6.42 -18.56 5.16
C GLY A 132 -7.89 -18.78 5.57
N GLU A 133 -8.44 -19.94 5.19
CA GLU A 133 -9.87 -20.27 5.35
C GLU A 133 -10.29 -20.38 6.83
N GLN A 134 -9.50 -21.07 7.66
CA GLN A 134 -9.82 -21.24 9.08
C GLN A 134 -9.86 -19.91 9.86
N THR A 135 -9.01 -18.95 9.49
CA THR A 135 -9.04 -17.61 10.07
C THR A 135 -10.29 -16.86 9.61
N ALA A 136 -10.69 -16.99 8.34
CA ALA A 136 -11.94 -16.40 7.86
C ALA A 136 -13.16 -16.98 8.59
N GLU A 137 -13.21 -18.30 8.80
CA GLU A 137 -14.25 -18.97 9.60
C GLU A 137 -14.27 -18.44 11.04
N LEU A 138 -13.10 -18.31 11.69
CA LEU A 138 -12.99 -17.74 13.03
C LEU A 138 -13.56 -16.31 13.09
N PHE A 139 -13.21 -15.46 12.14
CA PHE A 139 -13.67 -14.07 12.10
C PHE A 139 -15.17 -13.97 11.84
N TYR A 140 -15.69 -14.82 10.96
CA TYR A 140 -17.12 -14.91 10.69
C TYR A 140 -17.90 -15.40 11.92
N GLU A 141 -17.38 -16.40 12.63
CA GLU A 141 -17.96 -16.87 13.90
C GLU A 141 -17.95 -15.78 14.96
N LEU A 142 -16.85 -15.03 15.12
CA LEU A 142 -16.78 -13.90 16.05
C LEU A 142 -17.72 -12.76 15.66
N TYR A 143 -17.98 -12.58 14.36
CA TYR A 143 -18.94 -11.60 13.85
C TYR A 143 -20.39 -12.01 14.17
N LYS A 144 -20.76 -13.28 13.94
CA LYS A 144 -22.11 -13.82 14.25
C LYS A 144 -22.35 -13.97 15.75
N ASN A 145 -21.34 -14.40 16.48
CA ASN A 145 -21.38 -14.75 17.89
C ASN A 145 -20.35 -13.92 18.68
N PRO A 146 -20.56 -12.59 18.82
CA PRO A 146 -19.58 -11.71 19.44
C PRO A 146 -19.34 -12.07 20.91
N ARG A 147 -18.07 -12.20 21.28
CA ARG A 147 -17.65 -12.45 22.67
C ARG A 147 -17.84 -11.21 23.55
N PRO A 148 -17.92 -11.35 24.89
CA PRO A 148 -18.12 -10.21 25.79
C PRO A 148 -17.10 -9.08 25.62
N TRP A 149 -15.83 -9.42 25.34
CA TRP A 149 -14.76 -8.44 25.11
C TRP A 149 -14.95 -7.59 23.84
N ARG A 150 -15.86 -7.97 22.92
CA ARG A 150 -16.15 -7.18 21.70
C ARG A 150 -16.53 -5.75 22.04
N LYS A 151 -17.20 -5.51 23.17
CA LYS A 151 -17.60 -4.18 23.64
C LYS A 151 -16.42 -3.24 23.94
N LYS A 152 -15.21 -3.76 24.09
CA LYS A 152 -13.99 -2.97 24.32
C LYS A 152 -13.36 -2.47 23.01
N LEU A 153 -13.68 -3.11 21.89
CA LEU A 153 -13.16 -2.78 20.56
C LEU A 153 -13.90 -1.59 19.96
N TYR A 154 -13.16 -0.69 19.31
CA TYR A 154 -13.76 0.45 18.60
C TYR A 154 -14.49 0.02 17.32
N VAL A 155 -13.98 -1.03 16.67
CA VAL A 155 -14.50 -1.57 15.41
C VAL A 155 -14.87 -3.05 15.56
N GLY A 156 -15.65 -3.57 14.61
CA GLY A 156 -16.03 -4.98 14.59
C GLY A 156 -14.94 -5.90 14.09
N THR A 157 -15.08 -7.19 14.36
CA THR A 157 -14.11 -8.21 13.93
C THR A 157 -14.02 -8.29 12.40
N GLU A 158 -15.11 -7.99 11.71
CA GLU A 158 -15.17 -7.82 10.26
C GLU A 158 -14.23 -6.73 9.74
N PHE A 159 -13.93 -5.70 10.54
CA PHE A 159 -12.97 -4.66 10.16
C PHE A 159 -11.53 -5.16 10.27
N TYR A 160 -11.21 -5.96 11.28
CA TYR A 160 -9.86 -6.52 11.45
C TYR A 160 -9.46 -7.41 10.27
N ALA A 161 -10.41 -8.14 9.65
CA ALA A 161 -10.14 -8.88 8.43
C ALA A 161 -9.53 -7.98 7.32
N LYS A 162 -10.04 -6.74 7.20
CA LYS A 162 -9.55 -5.77 6.21
C LYS A 162 -8.10 -5.38 6.44
N ILE A 163 -7.66 -5.32 7.70
CA ILE A 163 -6.26 -5.07 8.06
C ILE A 163 -5.33 -6.12 7.43
N GLY A 164 -5.76 -7.39 7.39
CA GLY A 164 -5.02 -8.47 6.72
C GLY A 164 -5.20 -8.52 5.19
N GLY A 165 -5.87 -7.55 4.57
CA GLY A 165 -6.09 -7.51 3.12
C GLY A 165 -7.23 -8.38 2.60
N TRP A 166 -8.23 -8.71 3.44
CA TRP A 166 -9.38 -9.49 3.00
C TRP A 166 -10.67 -9.10 3.72
N ALA A 167 -11.81 -9.55 3.21
CA ALA A 167 -13.11 -9.44 3.85
C ALA A 167 -13.85 -10.77 3.72
N PHE A 168 -15.04 -10.84 4.30
CA PHE A 168 -15.99 -11.91 4.06
C PHE A 168 -17.37 -11.32 3.78
N ASP A 169 -18.21 -12.03 3.04
CA ASP A 169 -19.58 -11.60 2.81
C ASP A 169 -20.56 -12.18 3.85
N GLU A 170 -21.86 -11.95 3.63
CA GLU A 170 -22.91 -12.39 4.55
C GLU A 170 -22.94 -13.91 4.75
N THR A 171 -22.40 -14.69 3.81
CA THR A 171 -22.30 -16.15 3.88
C THR A 171 -21.02 -16.63 4.58
N GLY A 172 -20.08 -15.72 4.85
CA GLY A 172 -18.76 -16.03 5.40
C GLY A 172 -17.71 -16.34 4.35
N GLU A 173 -18.04 -16.28 3.07
CA GLU A 173 -17.09 -16.50 1.98
C GLU A 173 -16.00 -15.42 1.97
N ARG A 174 -14.73 -15.83 2.06
CA ARG A 174 -13.57 -14.93 2.05
C ARG A 174 -13.39 -14.29 0.67
N LYS A 175 -13.20 -12.98 0.65
CA LYS A 175 -12.88 -12.18 -0.55
C LYS A 175 -11.57 -11.44 -0.34
N SER A 176 -10.63 -11.61 -1.26
CA SER A 176 -9.37 -10.86 -1.23
C SER A 176 -9.61 -9.39 -1.57
N LEU A 177 -9.01 -8.50 -0.79
CA LEU A 177 -9.00 -7.05 -1.03
C LEU A 177 -7.67 -6.56 -1.62
N VAL A 178 -6.78 -7.49 -2.01
CA VAL A 178 -5.42 -7.20 -2.51
C VAL A 178 -5.06 -8.11 -3.69
N PHE A 179 -4.09 -7.70 -4.50
CA PHE A 179 -3.55 -8.54 -5.57
C PHE A 179 -2.23 -9.16 -5.13
N ASP A 180 -2.09 -10.47 -5.27
CA ASP A 180 -0.88 -11.21 -4.86
C ASP A 180 0.32 -10.96 -5.81
N LYS A 181 0.15 -10.07 -6.79
CA LYS A 181 1.22 -9.56 -7.66
C LYS A 181 1.33 -8.06 -7.48
N CYS A 182 2.56 -7.57 -7.46
CA CYS A 182 2.88 -6.16 -7.36
C CYS A 182 3.89 -5.79 -8.46
N LEU A 183 3.58 -4.73 -9.21
CA LEU A 183 4.50 -4.12 -10.16
C LEU A 183 4.85 -2.71 -9.69
N THR A 184 6.06 -2.25 -9.96
CA THR A 184 6.41 -0.84 -9.78
C THR A 184 6.03 -0.02 -11.01
N ALA A 185 5.74 1.27 -10.80
CA ALA A 185 5.66 2.29 -11.84
C ALA A 185 6.69 3.36 -11.52
N VAL A 186 7.83 3.29 -12.22
CA VAL A 186 9.03 4.07 -11.92
C VAL A 186 9.07 5.32 -12.79
N ARG A 187 9.42 6.46 -12.19
CA ARG A 187 9.58 7.73 -12.91
C ARG A 187 10.80 7.67 -13.85
N ILE A 188 10.61 8.05 -15.11
CA ILE A 188 11.65 8.15 -16.15
C ILE A 188 12.08 9.62 -16.27
N LYS A 189 13.39 9.90 -16.47
CA LYS A 189 13.88 11.23 -16.86
C LYS A 189 14.23 11.25 -18.34
N ASP A 190 14.31 12.44 -18.95
CA ASP A 190 14.66 12.65 -20.36
C ASP A 190 15.86 11.80 -20.81
N GLY A 191 15.58 10.65 -21.43
CA GLY A 191 16.57 9.71 -21.98
C GLY A 191 17.33 8.83 -20.99
N GLU A 192 17.29 9.10 -19.69
CA GLU A 192 17.93 8.27 -18.66
C GLU A 192 16.91 7.83 -17.61
N ILE A 193 16.77 6.52 -17.43
CA ILE A 193 15.92 5.95 -16.40
C ILE A 193 16.46 6.42 -15.05
N ALA A 194 15.62 7.02 -14.20
CA ALA A 194 16.05 7.41 -12.84
C ALA A 194 16.44 6.21 -11.96
N SER A 195 16.09 5.00 -12.40
CA SER A 195 16.54 3.71 -11.88
C SER A 195 17.51 3.08 -12.88
N GLN A 196 18.80 3.00 -12.57
CA GLN A 196 19.73 2.31 -13.46
C GLN A 196 19.54 0.79 -13.48
N ASP A 197 18.85 0.17 -12.50
CA ASP A 197 18.82 -1.30 -12.43
C ASP A 197 17.48 -1.89 -11.92
N ALA A 198 16.35 -1.45 -12.49
CA ALA A 198 15.25 -2.41 -12.62
C ALA A 198 15.62 -3.32 -13.80
N ASN A 199 15.37 -4.64 -13.71
CA ASN A 199 15.51 -5.62 -14.81
C ASN A 199 14.69 -5.18 -16.04
N LEU A 200 15.19 -4.17 -16.77
CA LEU A 200 14.49 -3.45 -17.80
C LEU A 200 15.39 -3.41 -19.03
N ASN A 201 14.81 -3.86 -20.13
CA ASN A 201 15.45 -3.84 -21.43
C ASN A 201 15.77 -2.37 -21.81
N PRO A 202 17.03 -2.00 -22.13
CA PRO A 202 17.46 -0.61 -22.34
C PRO A 202 16.84 0.12 -23.54
N ASN A 203 16.04 -0.56 -24.38
CA ASN A 203 15.55 -0.06 -25.68
C ASN A 203 14.06 0.34 -25.69
N GLN A 204 13.47 0.73 -24.55
CA GLN A 204 12.05 1.10 -24.50
C GLN A 204 11.84 2.51 -23.95
N ASN A 205 11.30 3.38 -24.81
CA ASN A 205 10.78 4.73 -24.54
C ASN A 205 9.74 4.72 -23.39
N ALA A 206 9.29 5.92 -22.96
CA ALA A 206 8.17 6.05 -22.03
C ALA A 206 6.99 5.17 -22.45
N ASP A 207 6.40 4.46 -21.49
CA ASP A 207 5.40 3.44 -21.75
C ASP A 207 4.00 4.03 -21.59
N GLU A 208 3.15 3.90 -22.61
CA GLU A 208 1.74 4.29 -22.54
C GLU A 208 0.94 3.46 -21.51
N SER A 209 1.53 2.40 -20.96
CA SER A 209 0.86 1.45 -20.10
C SER A 209 0.58 1.96 -18.69
N VAL A 210 1.32 2.97 -18.24
CA VAL A 210 1.06 3.69 -16.98
C VAL A 210 1.29 5.19 -17.16
N GLN A 211 0.28 5.99 -16.78
CA GLN A 211 0.38 7.46 -16.79
C GLN A 211 -0.18 8.02 -15.49
N ILE A 212 0.42 9.11 -15.00
CA ILE A 212 0.04 9.79 -13.77
C ILE A 212 0.15 11.29 -14.02
N GLY A 213 -0.89 12.04 -13.66
CA GLY A 213 -0.90 13.50 -13.74
C GLY A 213 -1.36 14.04 -15.09
N GLU A 214 -2.07 13.27 -15.92
CA GLU A 214 -2.54 13.78 -17.21
C GLU A 214 -3.66 14.82 -17.01
N PRO A 215 -3.54 16.04 -17.57
CA PRO A 215 -4.52 17.11 -17.39
C PRO A 215 -5.82 16.82 -18.12
N THR A 216 -6.94 17.11 -17.48
CA THR A 216 -8.28 16.81 -18.02
C THR A 216 -8.98 18.04 -18.59
N GLY A 217 -8.47 19.24 -18.29
CA GLY A 217 -9.13 20.51 -18.56
C GLY A 217 -10.33 20.82 -17.66
N GLN A 218 -10.78 19.87 -16.83
CA GLN A 218 -11.85 20.07 -15.85
C GLN A 218 -11.31 20.82 -14.62
N LYS A 219 -12.13 21.69 -14.03
CA LYS A 219 -11.79 22.40 -12.78
C LYS A 219 -12.56 21.81 -11.61
N CYS A 220 -11.87 21.66 -10.48
CA CYS A 220 -12.45 21.22 -9.22
C CYS A 220 -13.49 22.22 -8.75
N GLU A 221 -14.68 21.75 -8.37
CA GLU A 221 -15.76 22.61 -7.91
C GLU A 221 -15.50 23.28 -6.56
N PHE A 222 -14.62 22.70 -5.74
CA PHE A 222 -14.23 23.24 -4.43
C PHE A 222 -13.17 24.34 -4.57
N CYS A 223 -11.97 23.95 -4.99
CA CYS A 223 -10.79 24.81 -4.95
C CYS A 223 -10.43 25.48 -6.29
N GLY A 224 -11.14 25.14 -7.38
CA GLY A 224 -10.81 25.61 -8.74
C GLY A 224 -9.52 25.03 -9.35
N CYS A 225 -8.80 24.15 -8.66
CA CYS A 225 -7.62 23.48 -9.18
C CYS A 225 -7.96 22.58 -10.39
N GLU A 226 -6.99 22.33 -11.26
CA GLU A 226 -7.19 21.40 -12.37
C GLU A 226 -7.33 19.96 -11.89
N ILE A 227 -8.34 19.27 -12.40
CA ILE A 227 -8.54 17.85 -12.17
C ILE A 227 -7.58 17.08 -13.08
N LEU A 228 -6.89 16.08 -12.52
CA LEU A 228 -5.91 15.26 -13.22
C LEU A 228 -6.34 13.79 -13.23
N ASP A 229 -5.97 13.08 -14.29
CA ASP A 229 -5.95 11.62 -14.27
C ASP A 229 -4.69 11.18 -13.51
N MET A 230 -4.86 10.96 -12.20
CA MET A 230 -3.80 10.59 -11.26
C MET A 230 -3.35 9.14 -11.41
N LEU A 231 -4.11 8.30 -12.09
CA LEU A 231 -3.65 6.99 -12.53
C LEU A 231 -4.36 6.60 -13.83
N ARG A 232 -3.59 6.16 -14.82
CA ARG A 232 -4.07 5.46 -16.00
C ARG A 232 -3.30 4.16 -16.14
N LEU A 233 -4.02 3.05 -16.27
CA LEU A 233 -3.46 1.72 -16.53
C LEU A 233 -4.08 1.15 -17.80
N LYS A 234 -3.23 0.75 -18.75
CA LYS A 234 -3.66 0.20 -20.04
C LYS A 234 -4.05 -1.26 -19.89
N ALA A 235 -5.34 -1.58 -20.01
CA ALA A 235 -5.86 -2.93 -19.81
C ALA A 235 -5.31 -3.94 -20.82
N SER A 236 -4.89 -3.47 -22.00
CA SER A 236 -4.29 -4.32 -23.03
C SER A 236 -2.82 -4.70 -22.75
N ASP A 237 -2.16 -4.12 -21.74
CA ASP A 237 -0.78 -4.51 -21.40
C ASP A 237 -0.76 -5.90 -20.74
N PRO A 238 -0.04 -6.88 -21.30
CA PRO A 238 -0.02 -8.24 -20.76
C PRO A 238 0.52 -8.36 -19.33
N ARG A 239 1.39 -7.44 -18.89
CA ARG A 239 1.92 -7.43 -17.51
C ARG A 239 0.83 -7.08 -16.51
N LEU A 240 -0.22 -6.35 -16.93
CA LEU A 240 -1.37 -5.97 -16.11
C LEU A 240 -2.52 -6.99 -16.15
N ALA A 241 -2.36 -8.12 -16.86
CA ALA A 241 -3.42 -9.13 -17.01
C ALA A 241 -3.93 -9.68 -15.67
N PHE A 242 -3.09 -9.70 -14.62
CA PHE A 242 -3.47 -10.15 -13.27
C PHE A 242 -4.54 -9.27 -12.59
N LEU A 243 -4.70 -8.02 -13.05
CA LEU A 243 -5.74 -7.11 -12.58
C LEU A 243 -7.13 -7.44 -13.14
N ASN A 244 -7.18 -8.19 -14.25
CA ASN A 244 -8.39 -8.55 -14.98
C ASN A 244 -9.26 -7.32 -15.32
N LEU A 245 -8.62 -6.26 -15.83
CA LEU A 245 -9.29 -5.04 -16.27
C LEU A 245 -10.02 -5.30 -17.58
N LYS A 246 -11.30 -4.90 -17.70
CA LYS A 246 -12.03 -5.01 -18.97
C LYS A 246 -11.80 -3.79 -19.88
N HIS A 247 -11.49 -2.66 -19.26
CA HIS A 247 -11.15 -1.40 -19.91
C HIS A 247 -9.98 -0.73 -19.19
N ASP A 248 -9.32 0.21 -19.86
CA ASP A 248 -8.28 1.03 -19.24
C ASP A 248 -8.81 1.66 -17.95
N ALA A 249 -8.05 1.47 -16.88
CA ALA A 249 -8.42 1.93 -15.55
C ALA A 249 -7.93 3.37 -15.37
N ILE A 250 -8.87 4.30 -15.17
CA ILE A 250 -8.57 5.73 -15.06
C ILE A 250 -9.12 6.21 -13.71
N PHE A 251 -8.20 6.62 -12.83
CA PHE A 251 -8.53 7.31 -11.59
C PHE A 251 -8.23 8.80 -11.75
N ARG A 252 -9.23 9.62 -11.49
CA ARG A 252 -9.23 11.07 -11.64
C ARG A 252 -9.53 11.71 -10.30
N CYS A 253 -8.75 12.71 -9.91
CA CYS A 253 -9.03 13.51 -8.72
C CYS A 253 -8.41 14.90 -8.81
N CYS A 254 -8.83 15.77 -7.88
CA CYS A 254 -8.17 17.04 -7.66
C CYS A 254 -6.88 16.82 -6.83
N PRO A 255 -5.69 17.23 -7.29
CA PRO A 255 -4.45 17.05 -6.54
C PRO A 255 -4.43 17.82 -5.21
N THR A 256 -5.19 18.92 -5.10
CA THR A 256 -5.38 19.65 -3.84
C THR A 256 -6.36 18.93 -2.92
N CYS A 257 -7.58 18.69 -3.39
CA CYS A 257 -8.69 18.21 -2.54
C CYS A 257 -8.65 16.71 -2.27
N VAL A 258 -7.77 15.93 -2.91
CA VAL A 258 -7.60 14.50 -2.59
C VAL A 258 -7.26 14.27 -1.12
N GLY A 259 -6.67 15.27 -0.44
CA GLY A 259 -6.37 15.21 0.99
C GLY A 259 -7.59 15.19 1.93
N SER A 260 -8.78 15.61 1.47
CA SER A 260 -10.01 15.63 2.28
C SER A 260 -11.21 14.98 1.59
N VAL A 261 -11.10 14.65 0.31
CA VAL A 261 -12.20 14.16 -0.53
C VAL A 261 -11.85 12.79 -1.11
N ARG A 262 -12.78 11.86 -0.98
CA ARG A 262 -12.74 10.57 -1.68
C ARG A 262 -13.33 10.74 -3.05
N TYR A 263 -12.60 10.38 -4.10
CA TYR A 263 -13.07 10.47 -5.47
C TYR A 263 -13.43 9.10 -6.01
N PHE A 264 -14.45 9.05 -6.87
CA PHE A 264 -14.91 7.84 -7.56
C PHE A 264 -15.06 8.11 -9.05
N CYS A 265 -14.49 7.24 -9.86
CA CYS A 265 -14.45 7.33 -11.31
C CYS A 265 -15.16 6.13 -11.93
N LYS A 266 -16.13 6.39 -12.81
CA LYS A 266 -16.85 5.35 -13.53
C LYS A 266 -16.87 5.69 -15.02
N ARG A 267 -16.70 4.69 -15.86
CA ARG A 267 -16.85 4.86 -17.31
C ARG A 267 -18.34 4.97 -17.66
N GLY A 268 -18.73 6.08 -18.28
CA GLY A 268 -20.07 6.33 -18.79
C GLY A 268 -20.37 5.54 -20.07
N PRO A 269 -21.64 5.53 -20.53
CA PRO A 269 -22.05 4.82 -21.74
C PRO A 269 -21.40 5.33 -23.03
N ASP A 270 -20.97 6.60 -23.04
CA ASP A 270 -20.24 7.26 -24.12
C ASP A 270 -18.73 6.95 -24.10
N GLY A 271 -18.26 6.24 -23.09
CA GLY A 271 -16.85 5.91 -22.88
C GLY A 271 -16.08 6.94 -22.08
N GLU A 272 -16.67 8.09 -21.74
CA GLU A 272 -16.04 9.13 -20.93
C GLU A 272 -16.00 8.76 -19.45
N ILE A 273 -15.12 9.41 -18.68
CA ILE A 273 -15.02 9.18 -17.24
C ILE A 273 -15.93 10.16 -16.49
N GLU A 274 -16.94 9.61 -15.82
CA GLU A 274 -17.79 10.30 -14.88
C GLU A 274 -17.11 10.34 -13.50
N LEU A 275 -16.97 11.55 -12.95
CA LEU A 275 -16.38 11.79 -11.64
C LEU A 275 -17.48 12.07 -10.61
N SER A 276 -17.38 11.42 -9.46
CA SER A 276 -18.20 11.70 -8.27
C SER A 276 -17.30 11.70 -7.03
N HIS A 277 -17.80 12.19 -5.90
CA HIS A 277 -17.00 12.29 -4.69
C HIS A 277 -17.82 12.17 -3.40
N ASP A 278 -17.11 11.92 -2.30
CA ASP A 278 -17.61 11.95 -0.93
C ASP A 278 -16.66 12.81 -0.07
N GLY A 279 -17.22 13.70 0.75
CA GLY A 279 -16.50 14.68 1.54
C GLY A 279 -16.52 16.10 0.97
N GLU A 280 -15.91 17.02 1.71
CA GLU A 280 -15.81 18.45 1.38
C GLU A 280 -14.35 18.80 1.04
N GLY A 281 -14.16 19.51 -0.08
CA GLY A 281 -12.84 19.96 -0.52
C GLY A 281 -12.36 21.23 0.17
N PHE A 282 -11.14 21.64 -0.16
CA PHE A 282 -10.59 22.92 0.28
C PHE A 282 -11.17 24.09 -0.53
N ASP A 283 -11.20 25.27 0.09
CA ASP A 283 -11.73 26.50 -0.52
C ASP A 283 -10.79 27.11 -1.57
N GLU A 284 -9.51 26.70 -1.61
CA GLU A 284 -8.51 27.22 -2.54
C GLU A 284 -7.50 26.17 -2.99
N SER A 285 -6.89 26.39 -4.16
CA SER A 285 -5.88 25.49 -4.72
C SER A 285 -4.53 25.69 -4.03
N TYR A 286 -3.93 24.61 -3.54
CA TYR A 286 -2.56 24.64 -2.99
C TYR A 286 -1.47 24.38 -4.03
N PHE A 287 -1.86 24.13 -5.29
CA PHE A 287 -0.92 23.99 -6.39
C PHE A 287 -0.81 25.29 -7.18
N SER A 288 0.43 25.75 -7.36
CA SER A 288 0.75 26.79 -8.35
C SER A 288 0.72 26.21 -9.77
N GLN A 289 0.74 27.08 -10.78
CA GLN A 289 0.89 26.65 -12.18
C GLN A 289 2.19 25.87 -12.42
N GLN A 290 3.26 26.22 -11.69
CA GLN A 290 4.55 25.53 -11.81
C GLN A 290 4.49 24.13 -11.19
N ASP A 291 3.79 23.97 -10.07
CA ASP A 291 3.62 22.67 -9.42
C ASP A 291 2.79 21.72 -10.30
N LEU A 292 1.70 22.23 -10.88
CA LEU A 292 0.90 21.47 -11.85
C LEU A 292 1.73 21.08 -13.08
N ALA A 293 2.47 22.02 -13.66
CA ALA A 293 3.32 21.72 -14.81
C ALA A 293 4.38 20.65 -14.48
N ARG A 294 4.94 20.68 -13.27
CA ARG A 294 5.88 19.65 -12.80
C ARG A 294 5.22 18.28 -12.68
N LEU A 295 4.04 18.22 -12.06
CA LEU A 295 3.28 16.98 -11.87
C LEU A 295 2.84 16.38 -13.22
N CYS A 296 2.24 17.19 -14.10
CA CYS A 296 1.80 16.76 -15.43
C CYS A 296 2.97 16.40 -16.38
N GLY A 297 4.15 16.95 -16.12
CA GLY A 297 5.36 16.67 -16.89
C GLY A 297 6.02 15.34 -16.54
N MET A 298 5.63 14.68 -15.44
CA MET A 298 6.25 13.42 -15.02
C MET A 298 5.91 12.29 -15.99
N LYS A 299 6.90 11.43 -16.27
CA LYS A 299 6.73 10.24 -17.11
C LYS A 299 7.08 9.00 -16.31
N PHE A 300 6.32 7.93 -16.53
CA PHE A 300 6.41 6.69 -15.78
C PHE A 300 6.62 5.50 -16.72
N LYS A 301 7.26 4.46 -16.21
CA LYS A 301 7.42 3.16 -16.86
C LYS A 301 6.94 2.09 -15.91
N LEU A 302 6.17 1.14 -16.43
CA LEU A 302 5.83 -0.06 -15.68
C LEU A 302 7.10 -0.94 -15.55
N GLY A 303 7.51 -1.18 -14.32
CA GLY A 303 8.65 -1.98 -13.91
C GLY A 303 8.38 -3.48 -13.91
N GLY A 304 9.32 -4.22 -13.34
CA GLY A 304 9.17 -5.66 -13.11
C GLY A 304 8.30 -6.00 -11.90
N GLU A 305 8.06 -7.30 -11.72
CA GLU A 305 7.41 -7.83 -10.52
C GLU A 305 8.34 -7.68 -9.31
N VAL A 306 7.77 -7.23 -8.20
CA VAL A 306 8.42 -7.06 -6.89
C VAL A 306 7.58 -7.79 -5.83
N SER A 307 8.07 -7.88 -4.59
CA SER A 307 7.28 -8.45 -3.50
C SER A 307 5.88 -7.82 -3.45
N PRO A 308 4.81 -8.60 -3.17
CA PRO A 308 3.47 -8.05 -2.92
C PRO A 308 3.45 -7.01 -1.80
N PHE A 309 4.42 -7.04 -0.90
CA PHE A 309 4.54 -6.14 0.24
C PHE A 309 5.51 -4.98 0.00
N TYR A 310 5.96 -4.79 -1.24
CA TYR A 310 6.93 -3.74 -1.60
C TYR A 310 6.53 -2.34 -1.12
N GLY A 311 5.23 -2.02 -1.19
CA GLY A 311 4.69 -0.75 -0.73
C GLY A 311 4.83 -0.51 0.78
N CYS A 312 5.11 -1.54 1.57
CA CYS A 312 5.33 -1.48 3.03
C CYS A 312 6.77 -1.13 3.41
N PHE A 313 7.73 -1.27 2.49
CA PHE A 313 9.02 -0.63 2.66
C PHE A 313 8.84 0.87 2.44
N SER A 314 9.68 1.71 3.05
CA SER A 314 9.63 3.19 2.98
C SER A 314 9.95 3.74 1.57
N GLU A 315 9.28 3.22 0.55
CA GLU A 315 9.55 3.45 -0.85
C GLU A 315 8.69 4.52 -1.48
N LEU A 316 9.29 5.10 -2.51
CA LEU A 316 8.84 6.31 -3.19
C LEU A 316 8.36 6.00 -4.61
N ASP A 317 8.35 4.72 -4.99
CA ASP A 317 7.86 4.28 -6.28
C ASP A 317 6.35 4.00 -6.19
N THR A 318 5.62 4.33 -7.24
CA THR A 318 4.21 3.96 -7.33
C THR A 318 4.12 2.44 -7.51
N THR A 319 3.18 1.78 -6.84
CA THR A 319 2.92 0.35 -7.04
C THR A 319 1.57 0.11 -7.69
N VAL A 320 1.46 -0.97 -8.45
CA VAL A 320 0.24 -1.48 -9.06
C VAL A 320 0.04 -2.92 -8.60
N GLY A 321 -1.07 -3.17 -7.91
CA GLY A 321 -1.31 -4.41 -7.17
C GLY A 321 -0.62 -4.42 -5.80
N GLY A 322 -0.38 -5.61 -5.27
CA GLY A 322 0.22 -5.81 -3.95
C GLY A 322 -0.72 -5.47 -2.79
N TYR A 323 -0.10 -5.34 -1.62
CA TYR A 323 -0.72 -4.93 -0.36
C TYR A 323 -0.46 -3.43 -0.13
N PRO A 324 -1.50 -2.67 0.27
CA PRO A 324 -1.32 -1.28 0.66
C PRO A 324 -0.58 -1.16 2.00
N GLN A 325 0.39 -0.26 2.08
CA GLN A 325 0.91 0.22 3.36
C GLN A 325 0.05 1.37 3.83
N TRP A 326 -0.99 1.10 4.60
CA TRP A 326 -1.78 2.17 5.21
C TRP A 326 -0.90 3.01 6.14
N VAL A 327 -0.82 4.32 5.87
CA VAL A 327 -0.11 5.27 6.74
C VAL A 327 -0.89 5.48 8.05
N GLN A 328 -2.21 5.41 7.97
CA GLN A 328 -3.13 5.49 9.10
C GLN A 328 -3.85 4.13 9.28
N ASP A 329 -5.11 4.14 9.72
CA ASP A 329 -5.91 2.91 9.76
C ASP A 329 -6.22 2.40 8.34
N ALA A 330 -6.42 1.08 8.22
CA ALA A 330 -6.79 0.45 6.96
C ALA A 330 -8.12 1.00 6.42
N GLU A 331 -8.11 1.56 5.20
CA GLU A 331 -9.28 2.20 4.61
C GLU A 331 -9.64 1.61 3.24
N TYR A 332 -10.51 0.61 3.23
CA TYR A 332 -11.10 0.11 1.98
C TYR A 332 -12.42 0.82 1.69
N LEU A 333 -12.50 1.45 0.53
CA LEU A 333 -13.66 2.22 0.09
C LEU A 333 -14.86 1.33 -0.19
N THR A 334 -16.05 1.89 -0.05
CA THR A 334 -17.31 1.27 -0.46
C THR A 334 -17.65 1.72 -1.87
N CYS A 335 -17.94 0.79 -2.78
CA CYS A 335 -18.31 1.14 -4.14
C CYS A 335 -19.68 1.83 -4.17
N PRO A 336 -19.80 3.05 -4.72
CA PRO A 336 -21.08 3.79 -4.75
C PRO A 336 -22.14 3.16 -5.67
N SER A 337 -21.77 2.19 -6.51
CA SER A 337 -22.70 1.51 -7.41
C SER A 337 -23.30 0.21 -6.83
N CYS A 338 -22.65 -0.44 -5.87
CA CYS A 338 -23.11 -1.74 -5.37
C CYS A 338 -22.84 -2.00 -3.88
N ASP A 339 -22.38 -0.99 -3.14
CA ASP A 339 -22.06 -1.04 -1.71
C ASP A 339 -21.01 -2.11 -1.30
N GLY A 340 -20.29 -2.65 -2.28
CA GLY A 340 -19.25 -3.65 -2.05
C GLY A 340 -17.93 -2.99 -1.66
N THR A 341 -17.20 -3.61 -0.73
CA THR A 341 -15.82 -3.22 -0.40
C THR A 341 -14.93 -3.31 -1.65
N MET A 342 -14.20 -2.24 -1.92
CA MET A 342 -13.30 -2.12 -3.06
C MET A 342 -11.96 -2.79 -2.77
N LYS A 343 -11.29 -3.21 -3.84
CA LYS A 343 -10.01 -3.91 -3.81
C LYS A 343 -8.87 -2.91 -4.01
N HIS A 344 -7.77 -2.99 -3.27
CA HIS A 344 -6.59 -2.17 -3.54
C HIS A 344 -6.07 -2.40 -4.96
N LEU A 345 -5.83 -1.32 -5.70
CA LEU A 345 -5.36 -1.35 -7.08
C LEU A 345 -3.95 -0.79 -7.23
N ALA A 346 -3.66 0.34 -6.58
CA ALA A 346 -2.36 1.00 -6.68
C ALA A 346 -2.11 1.91 -5.48
N GLN A 347 -0.84 2.10 -5.15
CA GLN A 347 -0.36 3.05 -4.13
C GLN A 347 0.51 4.10 -4.81
N ILE A 348 0.16 5.37 -4.67
CA ILE A 348 0.90 6.50 -5.25
C ILE A 348 1.49 7.31 -4.10
N PRO A 349 2.82 7.32 -3.90
CA PRO A 349 3.48 8.14 -2.90
C PRO A 349 3.47 9.61 -3.32
N PHE A 350 2.31 10.24 -3.19
CA PHE A 350 2.00 11.54 -3.75
C PHE A 350 2.89 12.64 -3.17
N GLY A 351 3.19 12.58 -1.86
CA GLY A 351 4.12 13.47 -1.19
C GLY A 351 5.48 13.55 -1.89
N GLU A 352 6.02 12.42 -2.34
CA GLU A 352 7.30 12.36 -3.07
C GLU A 352 7.23 13.02 -4.45
N MET A 353 6.08 12.96 -5.10
CA MET A 353 5.86 13.62 -6.40
C MET A 353 5.79 15.14 -6.24
N ILE A 354 5.21 15.62 -5.14
CA ILE A 354 4.89 17.03 -4.93
C ILE A 354 5.82 17.74 -3.92
N GLN A 355 6.81 17.03 -3.36
CA GLN A 355 7.63 17.52 -2.24
C GLN A 355 6.79 17.92 -1.02
N GLY A 356 5.76 17.13 -0.75
CA GLY A 356 4.90 17.20 0.43
C GLY A 356 4.87 15.85 1.15
N GLU A 357 3.77 15.56 1.82
CA GLU A 357 3.56 14.29 2.52
C GLU A 357 2.34 13.56 1.98
N GLY A 358 2.27 12.27 2.28
CA GLY A 358 1.10 11.43 2.07
C GLY A 358 1.04 10.63 0.79
N VAL A 359 0.07 9.73 0.75
CA VAL A 359 -0.05 8.63 -0.19
C VAL A 359 -1.50 8.56 -0.67
N ILE A 360 -1.69 8.42 -1.99
CA ILE A 360 -3.00 8.16 -2.58
C ILE A 360 -3.13 6.65 -2.79
N TYR A 361 -4.16 6.04 -2.20
CA TYR A 361 -4.49 4.63 -2.42
C TYR A 361 -5.65 4.55 -3.40
N VAL A 362 -5.36 4.04 -4.59
CA VAL A 362 -6.36 3.78 -5.62
C VAL A 362 -6.91 2.38 -5.42
N GLN A 363 -8.23 2.24 -5.55
CA GLN A 363 -8.97 1.02 -5.33
C GLN A 363 -9.94 0.77 -6.48
N ILE A 364 -10.35 -0.48 -6.70
CA ILE A 364 -11.23 -0.88 -7.79
C ILE A 364 -12.36 -1.79 -7.30
N CYS A 365 -13.57 -1.52 -7.78
CA CYS A 365 -14.67 -2.47 -7.76
C CYS A 365 -14.71 -3.19 -9.11
N GLN A 366 -14.16 -4.41 -9.19
CA GLN A 366 -14.08 -5.16 -10.45
C GLN A 366 -15.47 -5.48 -11.06
N LYS A 367 -16.50 -5.61 -10.21
CA LYS A 367 -17.89 -5.86 -10.66
C LYS A 367 -18.46 -4.65 -11.42
N CYS A 368 -18.30 -3.46 -10.86
CA CYS A 368 -18.91 -2.22 -11.36
C CYS A 368 -17.98 -1.38 -12.24
N GLU A 369 -16.69 -1.75 -12.30
CA GLU A 369 -15.62 -1.01 -12.98
C GLU A 369 -15.52 0.44 -12.51
N VAL A 370 -15.73 0.63 -11.21
CA VAL A 370 -15.55 1.90 -10.52
C VAL A 370 -14.18 1.91 -9.86
N LEU A 371 -13.40 2.95 -10.13
CA LEU A 371 -12.20 3.25 -9.36
C LEU A 371 -12.54 4.24 -8.25
N GLY A 372 -11.88 4.11 -7.11
CA GLY A 372 -12.01 5.01 -5.98
C GLY A 372 -10.63 5.36 -5.45
N GLY A 373 -10.47 6.51 -4.80
CA GLY A 373 -9.22 6.83 -4.15
C GLY A 373 -9.40 7.64 -2.88
N CYS A 374 -8.57 7.32 -1.89
CA CYS A 374 -8.42 8.06 -0.64
C CYS A 374 -6.94 8.44 -0.44
N PHE A 375 -6.72 9.40 0.44
CA PHE A 375 -5.41 9.91 0.79
C PHE A 375 -5.14 9.70 2.27
N GLN A 376 -3.91 9.34 2.62
CA GLN A 376 -3.46 9.32 4.01
C GLN A 376 -2.10 10.01 4.12
N CYS A 377 -1.90 10.74 5.21
CA CYS A 377 -0.62 11.36 5.57
C CYS A 377 -0.37 11.20 7.07
N THR A 378 0.90 11.34 7.46
CA THR A 378 1.36 11.29 8.86
C THR A 378 1.02 12.55 9.65
#